data_AF-A0A967LFM3-F1
#
_entry.id   AF-A0A967LFM3-F1
#
_cell.length_a   1.000
_cell.length_b   1.000
_cell.length_c   1.000
_cell.angle_alpha   90.00
_cell.angle_beta   90.00
_cell.angle_gamma   90.00
#
_symmetry.space_group_name_H-M   'P 1'
#
loop_
_entity.id
_entity.type
_entity.pdbx_description
1 polymer ?
#
loop_
_entity_poly.entity_id
_entity_poly.type
_entity_poly.pdbx_seq_one_letter_code
_entity_poly.pdbx_strand_id
1 'polypeptide(L)' 'MDMDPAPLATLRDAIGAGRFPNLHAVLVARRGKLVFEEYAGGMGPDSLQYTASVSKSVGATVFGMTVYPGLASDSHSGGL' A
#
# COMPACT_ATOMS: atom_id res chain seq x y z
N MET A 1 -9.43 17.34 -1.16
CA MET A 1 -8.84 16.00 -1.36
C MET A 1 -9.16 15.57 -2.77
N ASP A 2 -8.17 15.20 -3.59
CA ASP A 2 -8.39 14.84 -5.01
C ASP A 2 -9.09 13.47 -5.23
N MET A 3 -9.62 12.84 -4.18
CA MET A 3 -10.38 11.59 -4.26
C MET A 3 -11.79 11.86 -3.73
N ASP A 4 -12.77 11.26 -4.39
CA ASP A 4 -14.15 11.24 -3.90
C ASP A 4 -14.21 10.43 -2.59
N PRO A 5 -14.67 11.01 -1.48
CA PRO A 5 -14.77 10.30 -0.20
C PRO A 5 -15.92 9.28 -0.16
N ALA A 6 -16.95 9.40 -1.01
CA ALA A 6 -18.15 8.57 -0.90
C ALA A 6 -17.88 7.05 -1.13
N PRO A 7 -17.09 6.65 -2.14
CA PRO A 7 -16.70 5.25 -2.31
C PRO A 7 -15.86 4.72 -1.14
N LEU A 8 -14.99 5.55 -0.56
CA LEU A 8 -14.15 5.16 0.58
C LEU A 8 -14.98 4.97 1.85
N ALA A 9 -15.98 5.83 2.08
CA ALA A 9 -16.93 5.65 3.18
C ALA A 9 -17.71 4.35 3.02
N THR A 10 -18.22 4.07 1.81
CA THR A 10 -18.94 2.82 1.52
C THR A 10 -18.06 1.58 1.73
N LEU A 11 -16.77 1.66 1.34
CA LEU A 11 -15.82 0.58 1.56
C LEU A 11 -15.57 0.34 3.05
N ARG A 12 -15.39 1.40 3.84
CA ARG A 12 -15.23 1.31 5.30
C ARG A 12 -16.42 0.62 5.95
N ASP A 13 -17.63 1.02 5.60
CA ASP A 13 -18.85 0.42 6.13
C ASP A 13 -18.93 -1.07 5.76
N ALA A 14 -18.55 -1.43 4.53
CA ALA A 14 -18.52 -2.82 4.10
C ALA A 14 -17.48 -3.67 4.86
N ILE A 15 -16.30 -3.09 5.14
CA ILE A 15 -15.25 -3.74 5.94
C ILE A 15 -15.72 -3.91 7.38
N GLY A 16 -16.25 -2.86 8.00
CA GLY A 16 -16.76 -2.88 9.38
C GLY A 16 -17.95 -3.83 9.57
N ALA A 17 -18.79 -4.00 8.54
CA ALA A 17 -19.86 -4.99 8.52
C ALA A 17 -19.37 -6.43 8.29
N GLY A 18 -18.06 -6.68 8.19
CA GLY A 18 -17.50 -8.02 8.03
C GLY A 18 -17.82 -8.66 6.67
N ARG A 19 -18.12 -7.87 5.63
CA ARG A 19 -18.47 -8.39 4.29
C ARG A 19 -17.32 -9.13 3.60
N PHE A 20 -16.10 -9.00 4.12
CA PHE A 20 -14.89 -9.61 3.59
C PHE A 20 -14.20 -10.44 4.69
N PRO A 21 -14.58 -11.72 4.90
CA PRO A 21 -14.14 -12.51 6.05
C PRO A 21 -12.64 -12.80 6.10
N ASN A 22 -11.95 -12.79 4.95
CA ASN A 22 -10.50 -13.05 4.84
C ASN A 22 -9.69 -11.78 4.56
N LEU A 23 -10.30 -10.61 4.74
CA LEU A 23 -9.60 -9.34 4.60
C LEU A 23 -8.89 -9.03 5.92
N HIS A 24 -7.63 -8.58 5.85
CA HIS A 24 -6.90 -8.10 7.02
C HIS A 24 -6.80 -6.58 7.07
N ALA A 25 -6.54 -5.94 5.93
CA ALA A 25 -6.43 -4.49 5.83
C ALA A 25 -6.61 -4.00 4.39
N VAL A 26 -7.03 -2.75 4.24
CA VAL A 26 -6.99 -2.00 2.97
C VAL A 26 -6.38 -0.63 3.24
N LEU A 27 -5.32 -0.32 2.48
CA LEU A 27 -4.64 0.97 2.53
C LEU A 27 -4.66 1.58 1.12
N VAL A 28 -4.95 2.88 1.02
CA VAL A 28 -4.88 3.62 -0.24
C VAL A 28 -3.95 4.81 -0.06
N ALA A 29 -2.85 4.79 -0.81
CA ALA A 29 -1.91 5.90 -0.89
C ALA A 29 -2.09 6.66 -2.21
N ARG A 30 -2.13 7.98 -2.16
CA ARG A 30 -2.21 8.84 -3.34
C ARG A 30 -1.38 10.11 -3.16
N ARG A 31 -0.52 10.39 -4.15
CA ARG A 31 0.42 11.53 -4.15
C ARG A 31 1.24 11.60 -2.85
N GLY A 32 1.81 10.45 -2.46
CA GLY A 32 2.65 10.33 -1.26
C GLY A 32 1.92 10.44 0.08
N LYS A 33 0.57 10.45 0.08
CA LYS A 33 -0.24 10.53 1.30
C LYS A 33 -1.10 9.29 1.44
N LEU A 34 -1.18 8.73 2.65
CA LEU A 34 -2.19 7.75 3.00
C LEU A 34 -3.53 8.48 3.12
N VAL A 35 -4.49 8.13 2.26
CA VAL A 35 -5.80 8.80 2.18
C VAL A 35 -6.95 7.91 2.66
N PHE A 36 -6.68 6.62 2.87
CA PHE A 36 -7.60 5.65 3.45
C PHE A 36 -6.79 4.52 4.08
N GLU A 37 -7.21 4.10 5.27
CA GLU A 37 -6.60 3.02 6.03
C GLU A 37 -7.69 2.38 6.88
N GLU A 38 -7.97 1.10 6.64
CA GLU A 38 -8.95 0.34 7.41
C GLU A 38 -8.44 -1.08 7.64
N TYR A 39 -8.64 -1.57 8.87
CA TYR A 39 -8.24 -2.90 9.29
C TYR A 39 -9.48 -3.74 9.63
N ALA A 40 -9.40 -5.03 9.37
CA ALA A 40 -10.47 -5.99 9.62
C ALA A 40 -10.00 -7.07 10.61
N GLY A 41 -10.96 -7.76 11.23
CA GLY A 41 -10.67 -8.94 12.05
C GLY A 41 -9.80 -8.68 13.29
N GLY A 42 -9.86 -7.48 13.86
CA GLY A 42 -9.07 -7.10 15.05
C GLY A 42 -7.58 -6.85 14.76
N MET A 43 -7.18 -6.81 13.50
CA MET A 43 -5.82 -6.44 13.09
C MET A 43 -5.61 -4.93 13.28
N GLY A 44 -4.34 -4.54 13.39
CA GLY A 44 -3.92 -3.14 13.44
C GLY A 44 -2.67 -2.90 12.58
N PRO A 45 -2.16 -1.65 12.60
CA PRO A 45 -1.02 -1.25 11.76
C PRO A 45 0.26 -2.05 12.02
N ASP A 46 0.47 -2.48 13.26
CA ASP A 46 1.66 -3.25 13.65
C ASP A 46 1.43 -4.78 13.58
N SER A 47 0.25 -5.23 13.13
CA SER A 47 -0.02 -6.65 13.02
C SER A 47 0.70 -7.26 11.82
N LEU A 48 1.53 -8.27 12.06
CA LEU A 48 2.27 -8.98 11.01
C LEU A 48 1.30 -9.68 10.04
N GLN A 49 1.56 -9.50 8.74
CA GLN A 49 0.78 -10.10 7.65
C GLN A 49 1.61 -11.13 6.91
N TYR A 50 0.98 -12.24 6.51
CA TYR A 50 1.62 -13.21 5.63
C TYR A 50 1.64 -12.69 4.19
N THR A 51 2.80 -12.23 3.73
CA THR A 51 2.97 -11.55 2.44
C THR A 51 3.11 -12.50 1.23
N ALA A 52 3.41 -13.78 1.47
CA ALA A 52 3.57 -14.80 0.43
C ALA A 52 4.40 -14.31 -0.79
N SER A 53 3.81 -14.30 -1.99
CA SER A 53 4.49 -13.88 -3.22
C SER A 53 4.80 -12.38 -3.30
N VAL A 54 4.20 -11.52 -2.47
CA VAL A 54 4.54 -10.08 -2.44
C VAL A 54 6.03 -9.89 -2.10
N SER A 55 6.63 -10.76 -1.29
CA SER A 55 8.06 -10.71 -0.97
C SER A 55 8.98 -10.80 -2.19
N LYS A 56 8.50 -11.35 -3.32
CA LYS A 56 9.28 -11.43 -4.57
C LYS A 56 9.57 -10.05 -5.16
N SER A 57 8.64 -9.09 -5.08
CA SER A 57 8.90 -7.74 -5.60
C SER A 57 9.99 -7.04 -4.79
N VAL A 58 9.93 -7.16 -3.46
CA VAL A 58 10.96 -6.64 -2.56
C VAL A 58 12.32 -7.27 -2.87
N GLY A 59 12.37 -8.60 -3.01
CA GLY A 59 13.60 -9.32 -3.39
C GLY A 59 14.14 -8.89 -4.75
N ALA A 60 13.27 -8.72 -5.75
CA ALA A 60 13.65 -8.25 -7.08
C ALA A 60 14.18 -6.80 -7.06
N THR A 61 13.62 -5.93 -6.23
CA THR A 61 14.13 -4.56 -6.04
C THR A 61 15.54 -4.57 -5.46
N VAL A 62 15.79 -5.32 -4.39
CA VAL A 62 17.12 -5.43 -3.77
C VAL A 62 18.13 -6.04 -4.75
N PHE A 63 17.73 -7.11 -5.46
CA PHE A 63 18.55 -7.71 -6.49
C PHE A 63 18.89 -6.70 -7.61
N GLY A 64 17.90 -5.96 -8.10
CA GLY A 64 18.06 -4.92 -9.10
C GLY A 64 19.02 -3.81 -8.66
N MET A 65 18.94 -3.35 -7.41
CA MET A 65 19.88 -2.37 -6.84
C MET A 65 21.32 -2.91 -6.81
N THR A 66 21.49 -4.21 -6.60
CA THR A 66 22.81 -4.86 -6.52
C THR A 66 23.41 -5.05 -7.92
N VAL A 67 22.59 -5.50 -8.89
CA VAL A 67 23.03 -5.77 -10.26
C VAL A 67 23.19 -4.47 -11.07
N TYR A 68 22.38 -3.46 -10.79
CA TYR A 68 22.36 -2.18 -11.51
C TYR A 68 22.58 -0.99 -10.55
N PRO A 69 23.78 -0.88 -9.94
CA PRO A 69 24.05 0.09 -8.87
C PRO A 69 23.93 1.57 -9.29
N GLY A 70 23.90 1.87 -10.59
CA GLY A 70 23.69 3.23 -11.14
C GLY A 70 22.28 3.54 -11.62
N LEU A 71 21.32 2.61 -11.54
CA LEU A 71 19.94 2.85 -11.96
C LEU A 71 19.09 3.50 -10.86
N ALA A 72 19.55 3.45 -9.61
CA ALA A 72 18.93 4.12 -8.48
C ALA A 72 19.29 5.62 -8.39
N SER A 73 20.22 6.11 -9.22
CA SER A 73 20.58 7.53 -9.26
C SER A 73 19.78 8.29 -10.33
N ASP A 74 18.87 9.10 -9.81
CA ASP A 74 18.29 10.33 -10.35
C ASP A 74 17.23 10.24 -11.46
N SER A 75 16.03 10.70 -11.10
CA SER A 75 15.04 11.28 -12.01
C SER A 75 14.30 12.43 -11.31
N HIS A 76 15.05 13.42 -10.81
CA HIS A 76 14.54 14.75 -10.55
C HIS A 76 15.42 15.84 -11.18
N SER A 77 15.69 15.74 -12.49
CA SER A 77 16.16 16.87 -13.29
C SER A 77 14.98 17.68 -13.79
N GLY A 78 14.41 18.51 -12.91
CA GLY A 78 13.48 19.58 -13.26
C GLY A 78 14.12 20.94 -13.00
N GLY A 79 14.34 21.71 -14.07
CA GLY A 79 14.57 23.16 -14.01
C GLY A 79 15.98 23.64 -14.37
N LEU A 80 16.18 23.99 -15.64
CA LEU A 80 16.73 25.28 -16.10
C LEU A 80 16.07 25.64 -17.44
#